data_AF-A0A2H0LDF9-F1
#
_entry.id   AF-A0A2H0LDF9-F1
#
_cell.length_a   1.000
_cell.length_b   1.000
_cell.length_c   1.000
_cell.angle_alpha   90.00
_cell.angle_beta   90.00
_cell.angle_gamma   90.00
#
_symmetry.space_group_name_H-M   'P 1'
#
loop_
_entity.id
_entity.type
_entity.pdbx_description
1 polymer ?
#
loop_
_entity_poly.entity_id
_entity_poly.type
_entity_poly.pdbx_seq_one_letter_code
_entity_poly.pdbx_strand_id
1 'polypeptide(L)'
;MELTARDIARLLNVSPEMVYRWIKEKGLPARRLNEQYRCNRTQLLEWASARRIPLAPHLFRELKDSRHASGLNLTRTLEVGGIVYDLPGHDRRSVIEAIVERLPLPSEANRTLLLRMLLARERMGSTGIGEGIAIPHVRNPVILHVRAPMVTLGFLRHPVDFHAVDGKPVSVLFTLISPTIRLHLRLLSRLAFALQDSRVRRILQDHRSELEILAAFSRAESHVEETKISSDGKGSRA
;
A
#
# COMPACT_ATOMS: atom_id res chain seq x y z
N MET A 1 -8.57 -18.31 -1.27
CA MET A 1 -9.42 -18.69 -0.12
C MET A 1 -10.67 -19.32 -0.71
N GLU A 2 -10.93 -20.58 -0.37
CA GLU A 2 -12.05 -21.39 -0.90
C GLU A 2 -13.30 -21.17 -0.04
N LEU A 3 -14.44 -20.89 -0.66
CA LEU A 3 -15.70 -20.50 -0.02
C LEU A 3 -16.69 -21.67 -0.02
N THR A 4 -17.43 -21.87 1.08
CA THR A 4 -18.52 -22.85 1.14
C THR A 4 -19.80 -22.32 0.49
N ALA A 5 -20.76 -23.20 0.19
CA ALA A 5 -22.08 -22.78 -0.31
C ALA A 5 -22.80 -21.78 0.63
N ARG A 6 -22.63 -21.92 1.95
CA ARG A 6 -23.17 -20.96 2.94
C ARG A 6 -22.45 -19.62 2.90
N ASP A 7 -21.15 -19.61 2.59
CA ASP A 7 -20.39 -18.36 2.44
C ASP A 7 -20.80 -17.64 1.15
N ILE A 8 -20.94 -18.37 0.06
CA ILE A 8 -21.42 -17.84 -1.22
C ILE A 8 -22.83 -17.25 -1.07
N ALA A 9 -23.72 -17.94 -0.36
CA ALA A 9 -25.09 -17.49 -0.11
C ALA A 9 -25.12 -16.15 0.62
N ARG A 10 -24.32 -16.05 1.69
CA ARG A 10 -24.13 -14.79 2.42
C ARG A 10 -23.57 -13.71 1.49
N LEU A 11 -22.52 -14.01 0.73
CA LEU A 11 -21.85 -13.05 -0.15
C LEU A 11 -22.79 -12.49 -1.24
N LEU A 12 -23.59 -13.34 -1.89
CA LEU A 12 -24.48 -12.90 -2.96
C LEU A 12 -25.83 -12.36 -2.44
N ASN A 13 -26.05 -12.32 -1.12
CA ASN A 13 -27.32 -11.98 -0.49
C ASN A 13 -28.49 -12.87 -0.95
N VAL A 14 -28.25 -14.17 -1.03
CA VAL A 14 -29.22 -15.16 -1.51
C VAL A 14 -29.33 -16.32 -0.53
N SER A 15 -30.38 -17.13 -0.67
CA SER A 15 -30.50 -18.34 0.14
C SER A 15 -29.50 -19.42 -0.32
N PRO A 16 -29.02 -20.30 0.57
CA PRO A 16 -28.16 -21.44 0.18
C PRO A 16 -28.79 -22.32 -0.91
N GLU A 17 -30.12 -22.47 -0.92
CA GLU A 17 -30.87 -23.20 -1.94
C GLU A 17 -30.72 -22.55 -3.32
N MET A 18 -30.71 -21.21 -3.37
CA MET A 18 -30.47 -20.47 -4.61
C MET A 18 -29.03 -20.66 -5.11
N VAL A 19 -28.05 -20.79 -4.23
CA VAL A 19 -26.66 -21.13 -4.59
C VAL A 19 -26.58 -22.52 -5.20
N TYR A 20 -27.17 -23.54 -4.57
CA TYR A 20 -27.19 -24.90 -5.11
C TYR A 20 -27.88 -24.96 -6.48
N ARG A 21 -28.97 -24.20 -6.65
CA ARG A 21 -29.66 -24.05 -7.93
C ARG A 21 -28.74 -23.41 -8.98
N TRP A 22 -28.00 -22.35 -8.64
CA TRP A 22 -27.09 -21.69 -9.57
C TRP A 22 -25.87 -22.54 -9.95
N ILE A 23 -25.40 -23.41 -9.05
CA ILE A 23 -24.37 -24.40 -9.37
C ILE A 23 -24.88 -25.37 -10.44
N LYS A 24 -26.14 -25.82 -10.34
CA LYS A 24 -26.73 -26.78 -11.29
C LYS A 24 -27.20 -26.15 -12.61
N GLU A 25 -27.80 -24.97 -12.54
CA GLU A 25 -28.57 -24.39 -13.66
C GLU A 25 -27.91 -23.16 -14.29
N LYS A 26 -27.08 -22.41 -13.55
CA LYS A 26 -26.48 -21.15 -14.02
C LYS A 26 -24.95 -21.20 -14.15
N GLY A 27 -24.36 -22.37 -13.92
CA GLY A 27 -22.93 -22.64 -14.06
C GLY A 27 -22.07 -21.84 -13.08
N LEU A 28 -22.49 -21.70 -11.82
CA LEU A 28 -21.66 -21.10 -10.77
C LEU A 28 -20.39 -21.96 -10.60
N PRO A 29 -19.17 -21.38 -10.64
CA PRO A 29 -17.91 -22.13 -10.70
C PRO A 29 -17.53 -22.75 -9.35
N ALA A 30 -18.26 -23.77 -8.93
CA ALA A 30 -18.02 -24.52 -7.70
C ALA A 30 -17.54 -25.94 -7.98
N ARG A 31 -16.60 -26.43 -7.16
CA ARG A 31 -16.09 -27.80 -7.17
C ARG A 31 -16.62 -28.55 -5.94
N ARG A 32 -16.89 -29.84 -6.09
CA ARG A 32 -17.31 -30.70 -4.97
C ARG A 32 -16.05 -31.26 -4.30
N LEU A 33 -15.85 -30.95 -3.02
CA LEU A 33 -14.74 -31.43 -2.19
C LEU A 33 -15.33 -32.00 -0.89
N ASN A 34 -15.08 -33.27 -0.58
CA ASN A 34 -15.59 -33.96 0.62
C ASN A 34 -17.08 -33.71 0.86
N GLU A 35 -17.90 -34.01 -0.17
CA GLU A 35 -19.36 -33.86 -0.17
C GLU A 35 -19.92 -32.43 -0.04
N GLN A 36 -19.05 -31.42 -0.02
CA GLN A 36 -19.45 -30.02 0.04
C GLN A 36 -18.99 -29.25 -1.20
N TYR A 37 -19.80 -28.29 -1.65
CA TYR A 37 -19.39 -27.39 -2.71
C TYR A 37 -18.43 -26.33 -2.16
N ARG A 38 -17.36 -26.08 -2.92
CA ARG A 38 -16.31 -25.09 -2.67
C ARG A 38 -16.12 -24.23 -3.92
N CYS A 39 -15.97 -22.92 -3.73
CA CYS A 39 -15.76 -21.98 -4.83
C CYS A 39 -14.63 -21.03 -4.51
N ASN A 40 -13.77 -20.78 -5.48
CA ASN A 40 -12.74 -19.76 -5.35
C ASN A 40 -13.35 -18.35 -5.39
N ARG A 41 -12.97 -17.48 -4.44
CA ARG A 41 -13.52 -16.12 -4.33
C ARG A 41 -13.37 -15.28 -5.60
N THR A 42 -12.24 -15.38 -6.31
CA THR A 42 -12.01 -14.59 -7.54
C THR A 42 -12.96 -15.04 -8.65
N GLN A 43 -13.07 -16.36 -8.85
CA GLN A 43 -13.97 -16.95 -9.85
C GLN A 43 -15.44 -16.64 -9.55
N LEU A 44 -15.84 -16.63 -8.27
CA LEU A 44 -17.19 -16.26 -7.86
C LEU A 44 -17.53 -14.82 -8.24
N LEU A 45 -16.61 -13.88 -8.01
CA LEU A 45 -16.82 -12.46 -8.27
C LEU A 45 -16.85 -12.17 -9.78
N GLU A 46 -15.98 -12.80 -10.55
CA GLU A 46 -15.99 -12.73 -12.02
C GLU A 46 -17.33 -13.24 -12.58
N TRP A 47 -17.78 -14.41 -12.10
CA TRP A 47 -19.06 -15.00 -12.52
C TRP A 47 -20.26 -14.12 -12.16
N ALA A 48 -20.29 -13.55 -10.95
CA ALA A 48 -21.37 -12.69 -10.49
C ALA A 48 -21.42 -11.35 -11.25
N SER A 49 -20.26 -10.76 -11.54
CA SER A 49 -20.12 -9.53 -12.32
C SER A 49 -20.61 -9.72 -13.76
N ALA A 50 -20.18 -10.80 -14.42
CA ALA A 50 -20.60 -11.13 -15.78
C ALA A 50 -22.12 -11.32 -15.93
N ARG A 51 -22.80 -11.70 -14.84
CA ARG A 51 -24.25 -11.99 -14.82
C ARG A 51 -25.09 -10.91 -14.14
N ARG A 52 -24.49 -9.76 -13.78
CA ARG A 52 -25.14 -8.62 -13.09
C ARG A 52 -25.92 -9.06 -11.84
N ILE A 53 -25.41 -10.05 -11.11
CA ILE A 53 -26.04 -10.51 -9.87
C ILE A 53 -25.72 -9.49 -8.77
N PRO A 54 -26.72 -8.93 -8.07
CA PRO A 54 -26.50 -7.95 -7.02
C PRO A 54 -25.70 -8.57 -5.87
N LEU A 55 -24.60 -7.93 -5.47
CA LEU A 55 -23.78 -8.33 -4.33
C LEU A 55 -24.35 -7.75 -3.04
N ALA A 56 -24.20 -8.46 -1.92
CA ALA A 56 -24.75 -8.00 -0.66
C ALA A 56 -24.14 -6.66 -0.21
N PRO A 57 -24.94 -5.72 0.36
CA PRO A 57 -24.43 -4.48 0.94
C PRO A 57 -23.40 -4.70 2.06
N HIS A 58 -23.43 -5.86 2.73
CA HIS A 58 -22.43 -6.21 3.75
C HIS A 58 -21.11 -6.74 3.15
N LEU A 59 -21.05 -7.04 1.86
CA LEU A 59 -19.81 -7.28 1.13
C LEU A 59 -19.07 -5.96 0.90
N PHE A 60 -19.84 -4.91 0.63
CA PHE A 60 -19.35 -3.54 0.80
C PHE A 60 -19.03 -3.24 2.27
N ARG A 61 -19.44 -4.06 3.25
CA ARG A 61 -19.16 -3.88 4.69
C ARG A 61 -17.99 -4.69 5.21
N GLU A 62 -17.58 -5.81 4.62
CA GLU A 62 -16.20 -6.31 4.73
C GLU A 62 -15.23 -5.40 3.98
N LEU A 63 -15.68 -4.80 2.87
CA LEU A 63 -15.01 -3.66 2.20
C LEU A 63 -15.31 -2.30 2.87
N LYS A 64 -16.12 -2.23 3.95
CA LYS A 64 -16.36 -1.03 4.81
C LYS A 64 -15.99 -1.29 6.27
N ASP A 65 -15.44 -2.45 6.64
CA ASP A 65 -14.43 -2.56 7.67
C ASP A 65 -13.11 -1.99 7.14
N SER A 66 -13.00 -1.82 5.81
CA SER A 66 -12.39 -0.63 5.22
C SER A 66 -13.25 0.63 5.49
N ARG A 67 -13.51 0.90 6.77
CA ARG A 67 -14.22 2.06 7.37
C ARG A 67 -13.35 3.31 7.27
N HIS A 68 -12.88 3.51 6.06
CA HIS A 68 -11.61 4.11 5.75
C HIS A 68 -11.78 4.73 4.34
N ALA A 69 -12.88 5.46 4.17
CA ALA A 69 -12.85 6.60 3.27
C ALA A 69 -11.81 7.66 3.75
N SER A 70 -11.36 7.55 5.02
CA SER A 70 -10.12 8.07 5.65
C SER A 70 -8.87 7.17 5.51
N GLY A 71 -8.93 6.13 4.66
CA GLY A 71 -8.30 4.82 4.80
C GLY A 71 -6.86 4.51 4.51
N LEU A 72 -6.02 5.51 4.49
CA LEU A 72 -4.61 5.29 4.28
C LEU A 72 -3.91 5.65 5.58
N ASN A 73 -3.43 4.65 6.31
CA ASN A 73 -2.66 4.86 7.53
C ASN A 73 -1.19 4.55 7.21
N LEU A 74 -0.34 5.57 7.27
CA LEU A 74 1.07 5.52 6.95
C LEU A 74 1.81 4.53 7.85
N THR A 75 1.48 4.52 9.14
CA THR A 75 2.03 3.55 10.11
C THR A 75 1.77 2.12 9.65
N ARG A 76 0.54 1.80 9.26
CA ARG A 76 0.17 0.48 8.73
C ARG A 76 0.89 0.16 7.42
N THR A 77 1.06 1.14 6.54
CA THR A 77 1.81 0.89 5.29
C THR A 77 3.30 0.67 5.52
N LEU A 78 3.88 1.28 6.57
CA LEU A 78 5.25 1.02 7.02
C LEU A 78 5.39 -0.35 7.64
N GLU A 79 4.44 -0.78 8.49
CA GLU A 79 4.41 -2.16 9.02
C GLU A 79 4.36 -3.20 7.90
N VAL A 80 3.55 -2.96 6.86
CA VAL A 80 3.44 -3.88 5.71
C VAL A 80 4.69 -3.87 4.84
N GLY A 81 5.30 -2.71 4.62
CA GLY A 81 6.50 -2.57 3.78
C GLY A 81 7.80 -2.92 4.50
N GLY A 82 7.79 -2.90 5.82
CA GLY A 82 8.92 -3.20 6.69
C GLY A 82 9.95 -2.07 6.80
N ILE A 83 10.84 -2.24 7.77
CA ILE A 83 12.02 -1.41 7.98
C ILE A 83 13.27 -2.26 7.69
N VAL A 84 14.14 -1.73 6.84
CA VAL A 84 15.39 -2.34 6.43
C VAL A 84 16.55 -1.51 6.97
N TYR A 85 17.44 -2.14 7.72
CA TYR A 85 18.68 -1.52 8.20
C TYR A 85 19.86 -1.98 7.36
N ASP A 86 20.96 -1.24 7.45
CA ASP A 86 22.25 -1.57 6.86
C ASP A 86 22.17 -1.84 5.34
N LEU A 87 21.42 -1.00 4.62
CA LEU A 87 21.24 -1.15 3.19
C LEU A 87 22.57 -0.88 2.46
N PRO A 88 23.13 -1.85 1.72
CA PRO A 88 24.41 -1.68 1.04
C PRO A 88 24.30 -0.77 -0.19
N GLY A 89 25.43 -0.19 -0.59
CA GLY A 89 25.55 0.65 -1.78
C GLY A 89 26.38 1.89 -1.51
N HIS A 90 26.96 2.44 -2.58
CA HIS A 90 27.82 3.64 -2.53
C HIS A 90 27.36 4.73 -3.51
N ASP A 91 26.34 4.44 -4.32
CA ASP A 91 25.78 5.36 -5.27
C ASP A 91 24.25 5.20 -5.34
N ARG A 92 23.58 6.16 -5.96
CA ARG A 92 22.12 6.19 -6.06
C ARG A 92 21.53 4.94 -6.71
N ARG A 93 22.21 4.35 -7.68
CA ARG A 93 21.71 3.15 -8.38
C ARG A 93 21.75 1.94 -7.45
N SER A 94 22.90 1.69 -6.84
CA SER A 94 23.17 0.53 -5.98
C SER A 94 22.25 0.50 -4.77
N VAL A 95 21.96 1.64 -4.14
CA VAL A 95 21.01 1.68 -3.01
C VAL A 95 19.55 1.49 -3.44
N ILE A 96 19.15 1.97 -4.63
CA ILE A 96 17.81 1.69 -5.19
C ILE A 96 17.66 0.20 -5.54
N GLU A 97 18.71 -0.42 -6.08
CA GLU A 97 18.75 -1.86 -6.34
C GLU A 97 18.64 -2.67 -5.05
N ALA A 98 19.44 -2.32 -4.03
CA ALA A 98 19.43 -2.98 -2.74
C ALA A 98 18.07 -2.90 -2.03
N ILE A 99 17.35 -1.76 -2.11
CA ILE A 99 16.02 -1.66 -1.49
C ILE A 99 14.99 -2.49 -2.25
N VAL A 100 15.04 -2.51 -3.59
CA VAL A 100 14.13 -3.30 -4.44
C VAL A 100 14.22 -4.79 -4.15
N GLU A 101 15.42 -5.31 -3.89
CA GLU A 101 15.64 -6.70 -3.50
C GLU A 101 14.93 -7.07 -2.19
N ARG A 102 14.80 -6.10 -1.27
CA ARG A 102 14.25 -6.30 0.07
C ARG A 102 12.76 -5.96 0.20
N LEU A 103 12.15 -5.39 -0.85
CA LEU A 103 10.71 -5.09 -0.83
C LEU A 103 9.88 -6.39 -0.66
N PRO A 104 8.85 -6.41 0.20
CA PRO A 104 7.99 -7.58 0.44
C PRO A 104 6.96 -7.76 -0.69
N LEU A 105 7.45 -7.93 -1.91
CA LEU A 105 6.63 -8.15 -3.10
C LEU A 105 6.28 -9.64 -3.28
N PRO A 106 5.13 -9.96 -3.92
CA PRO A 106 4.81 -11.33 -4.32
C PRO A 106 5.90 -11.97 -5.18
N SER A 107 5.98 -13.30 -5.18
CA SER A 107 6.93 -14.08 -5.99
C SER A 107 6.84 -13.76 -7.49
N GLU A 108 5.65 -13.41 -7.97
CA GLU A 108 5.37 -13.13 -9.37
C GLU A 108 5.73 -11.69 -9.77
N ALA A 109 6.13 -10.84 -8.82
CA ALA A 109 6.45 -9.45 -9.09
C ALA A 109 7.78 -9.31 -9.85
N ASN A 110 7.75 -8.56 -10.95
CA ASN A 110 8.95 -8.32 -11.77
C ASN A 110 9.83 -7.22 -11.15
N ARG A 111 10.75 -7.61 -10.26
CA ARG A 111 11.70 -6.70 -9.59
C ARG A 111 12.62 -5.96 -10.56
N THR A 112 13.06 -6.63 -11.63
CA THR A 112 13.90 -6.00 -12.67
C THR A 112 13.16 -4.87 -13.37
N LEU A 113 11.87 -5.06 -13.69
CA LEU A 113 11.02 -4.02 -14.26
C LEU A 113 10.83 -2.86 -13.27
N LEU A 114 10.57 -3.16 -11.99
CA LEU A 114 10.45 -2.15 -10.95
C LEU A 114 11.71 -1.31 -10.82
N LEU A 115 12.88 -1.94 -10.73
CA LEU A 115 14.16 -1.26 -10.65
C LEU A 115 14.36 -0.32 -11.86
N ARG A 116 14.09 -0.82 -13.07
CA ARG A 116 14.17 0.00 -14.29
C ARG A 116 13.24 1.22 -14.24
N MET A 117 12.03 1.05 -13.71
CA MET A 117 11.05 2.15 -13.57
C MET A 117 11.47 3.18 -12.53
N LEU A 118 11.99 2.74 -11.38
CA LEU A 118 12.52 3.63 -10.34
C LEU A 118 13.71 4.44 -10.87
N LEU A 119 14.68 3.77 -11.50
CA LEU A 119 15.85 4.44 -12.09
C LEU A 119 15.48 5.37 -13.25
N ALA A 120 14.45 5.02 -14.04
CA ALA A 120 13.93 5.91 -15.07
C ALA A 120 13.30 7.17 -14.45
N ARG A 121 12.48 7.03 -13.40
CA ARG A 121 11.89 8.17 -12.69
C ARG A 121 12.97 9.05 -12.05
N GLU A 122 13.96 8.45 -11.42
CA GLU A 122 15.04 9.16 -10.73
C GLU A 122 15.91 9.98 -11.70
N ARG A 123 16.11 9.49 -12.93
CA ARG A 123 16.81 10.23 -13.99
C ARG A 123 16.05 11.46 -14.50
N MET A 124 14.73 11.50 -14.36
CA MET A 124 13.93 12.68 -14.73
C MET A 124 14.09 13.83 -13.73
N GLY A 125 14.55 13.53 -12.51
CA GLY A 125 14.74 14.51 -11.44
C GLY A 125 14.84 13.79 -10.11
N SER A 126 15.71 14.30 -9.23
CA SER A 126 15.97 13.68 -7.93
C SER A 126 14.70 13.47 -7.12
N THR A 127 14.63 12.35 -6.40
CA THR A 127 13.62 12.13 -5.36
C THR A 127 14.14 12.40 -3.95
N GLY A 128 15.36 12.96 -3.83
CA GLY A 128 15.92 13.48 -2.60
C GLY A 128 15.21 14.76 -2.16
N ILE A 129 14.46 14.69 -1.07
CA ILE A 129 13.64 15.80 -0.56
C ILE A 129 14.40 16.70 0.42
N GLY A 130 15.65 16.35 0.73
CA GLY A 130 16.51 17.03 1.69
C GLY A 130 16.49 16.38 3.08
N GLU A 131 17.27 16.95 3.99
CA GLU A 131 17.42 16.49 5.38
C GLU A 131 17.86 15.03 5.51
N GLY A 132 18.62 14.54 4.53
CA GLY A 132 19.12 13.16 4.48
C GLY A 132 18.11 12.12 3.98
N ILE A 133 17.00 12.56 3.37
CA ILE A 133 15.89 11.68 2.98
C ILE A 133 15.66 11.71 1.46
N ALA A 134 15.46 10.53 0.87
CA ALA A 134 14.89 10.39 -0.47
C ALA A 134 13.66 9.49 -0.48
N ILE A 135 12.80 9.70 -1.48
CA ILE A 135 11.57 8.95 -1.66
C ILE A 135 11.53 8.30 -3.07
N PRO A 136 12.36 7.29 -3.37
CA PRO A 136 12.29 6.60 -4.66
C PRO A 136 10.90 6.00 -4.91
N HIS A 137 10.24 6.41 -5.98
CA HIS A 137 8.89 5.93 -6.34
C HIS A 137 8.73 5.86 -7.85
N VAL A 138 7.73 5.11 -8.32
CA VAL A 138 7.40 5.01 -9.75
C VAL A 138 6.30 6.00 -10.11
N ARG A 139 6.30 6.49 -11.35
CA ARG A 139 5.22 7.36 -11.86
C ARG A 139 3.91 6.59 -12.08
N ASN A 140 4.00 5.32 -12.48
CA ASN A 140 2.85 4.46 -12.70
C ASN A 140 2.98 3.16 -11.88
N PRO A 141 2.29 3.06 -10.73
CA PRO A 141 2.48 1.98 -9.76
C PRO A 141 1.63 0.73 -10.03
N VAL A 142 0.72 0.77 -11.00
CA VAL A 142 -0.29 -0.28 -11.26
C VAL A 142 0.33 -1.62 -11.71
N ILE A 143 1.58 -1.60 -12.16
CA ILE A 143 2.21 -2.70 -12.90
C ILE A 143 2.60 -3.89 -12.00
N LEU A 144 2.62 -3.70 -10.68
CA LEU A 144 3.12 -4.71 -9.72
C LEU A 144 2.04 -5.62 -9.13
N HIS A 145 0.77 -5.45 -9.51
CA HIS A 145 -0.36 -6.28 -9.06
C HIS A 145 -0.44 -6.50 -7.52
N VAL A 146 0.08 -5.55 -6.74
CA VAL A 146 0.01 -5.60 -5.28
C VAL A 146 -1.43 -5.41 -4.82
N ARG A 147 -1.84 -6.08 -3.73
CA ARG A 147 -3.22 -5.98 -3.23
C ARG A 147 -3.44 -4.78 -2.31
N ALA A 148 -2.39 -4.26 -1.70
CA ALA A 148 -2.43 -3.17 -0.73
C ALA A 148 -1.25 -2.20 -0.96
N PRO A 149 -1.40 -0.91 -0.60
CA PRO A 149 -0.28 0.01 -0.58
C PRO A 149 0.70 -0.32 0.55
N MET A 150 1.98 -0.08 0.31
CA MET A 150 3.05 -0.27 1.28
C MET A 150 4.13 0.81 1.12
N VAL A 151 4.81 1.11 2.23
CA VAL A 151 5.99 1.96 2.28
C VAL A 151 7.09 1.17 2.94
N THR A 152 8.22 0.98 2.27
CA THR A 152 9.40 0.38 2.88
C THR A 152 10.37 1.49 3.27
N LEU A 153 10.79 1.50 4.52
CA LEU A 153 11.84 2.37 5.04
C LEU A 153 13.18 1.65 4.97
N GLY A 154 14.20 2.26 4.36
CA GLY A 154 15.56 1.76 4.31
C GLY A 154 16.55 2.74 4.92
N PHE A 155 17.37 2.27 5.86
CA PHE A 155 18.53 2.99 6.37
C PHE A 155 19.78 2.55 5.63
N LEU A 156 20.46 3.49 4.99
CA LEU A 156 21.68 3.21 4.23
C LEU A 156 22.86 2.94 5.16
N ARG A 157 23.71 1.99 4.80
CA ARG A 157 24.99 1.76 5.49
C ARG A 157 25.90 2.99 5.41
N HIS A 158 25.90 3.65 4.26
CA HIS A 158 26.67 4.85 4.01
C HIS A 158 25.77 5.91 3.37
N PRO A 159 25.87 7.19 3.78
CA PRO A 159 25.19 8.27 3.09
C PRO A 159 25.64 8.35 1.62
N VAL A 160 24.69 8.59 0.72
CA VAL A 160 24.91 8.61 -0.74
C VAL A 160 24.46 9.95 -1.31
N ASP A 161 25.23 10.48 -2.26
CA ASP A 161 24.79 11.63 -3.03
C ASP A 161 23.59 11.26 -3.92
N PHE A 162 22.44 11.83 -3.58
CA PHE A 162 21.17 11.64 -4.28
C PHE A 162 20.78 12.86 -5.12
N HIS A 163 21.63 13.89 -5.16
CA HIS A 163 21.31 15.22 -5.69
C HIS A 163 20.05 15.79 -5.03
N ALA A 164 19.97 15.68 -3.69
CA ALA A 164 18.83 16.18 -2.94
C ALA A 164 18.68 17.70 -3.08
N VAL A 165 17.46 18.21 -2.86
CA VAL A 165 17.14 19.64 -3.04
C VAL A 165 18.00 20.60 -2.21
N ASP A 166 18.52 20.13 -1.09
CA ASP A 166 19.39 20.89 -0.18
C ASP A 166 20.89 20.58 -0.34
N GLY A 167 21.25 19.73 -1.32
CA GLY A 167 22.62 19.29 -1.57
C GLY A 167 23.20 18.33 -0.53
N LYS A 168 22.43 17.91 0.49
CA LYS A 168 22.94 16.97 1.52
C LYS A 168 22.89 15.52 1.00
N PRO A 169 23.84 14.67 1.41
CA PRO A 169 23.76 13.24 1.12
C PRO A 169 22.58 12.61 1.85
N VAL A 170 22.00 11.58 1.25
CA VAL A 170 20.85 10.84 1.76
C VAL A 170 21.34 9.65 2.57
N SER A 171 20.76 9.40 3.75
CA SER A 171 20.99 8.23 4.58
C SER A 171 19.72 7.39 4.80
N VAL A 172 18.56 7.91 4.40
CA VAL A 172 17.24 7.28 4.58
C VAL A 172 16.46 7.26 3.28
N LEU A 173 15.93 6.10 2.91
CA LEU A 173 15.07 5.89 1.75
C LEU A 173 13.66 5.50 2.16
N PHE A 174 12.65 6.06 1.51
CA PHE A 174 11.28 5.56 1.54
C PHE A 174 10.86 5.12 0.13
N THR A 175 10.56 3.83 -0.04
CA THR A 175 10.07 3.30 -1.34
C THR A 175 8.59 2.97 -1.25
N LEU A 176 7.79 3.49 -2.20
CA LEU A 176 6.33 3.36 -2.20
C LEU A 176 5.85 2.43 -3.30
N ILE A 177 4.98 1.49 -2.93
CA ILE A 177 4.29 0.59 -3.88
C ILE A 177 2.80 0.62 -3.59
N SER A 178 1.96 0.70 -4.63
CA SER A 178 0.51 0.87 -4.44
C SER A 178 -0.31 0.35 -5.63
N PRO A 179 -1.53 -0.18 -5.41
CA PRO A 179 -2.33 -0.77 -6.48
C PRO A 179 -2.91 0.24 -7.48
N THR A 180 -3.04 1.51 -7.10
CA THR A 180 -3.65 2.54 -7.95
C THR A 180 -2.89 3.86 -7.86
N ILE A 181 -2.95 4.65 -8.94
CA ILE A 181 -2.37 6.01 -8.97
C ILE A 181 -2.99 6.90 -7.88
N ARG A 182 -4.30 6.78 -7.65
CA ARG A 182 -4.99 7.56 -6.60
C ARG A 182 -4.43 7.27 -5.21
N LEU A 183 -4.24 6.00 -4.86
CA LEU A 183 -3.66 5.62 -3.58
C LEU A 183 -2.19 6.04 -3.47
N HIS A 184 -1.44 5.94 -4.57
CA HIS A 184 -0.05 6.37 -4.65
C HIS A 184 0.12 7.84 -4.27
N LEU A 185 -0.64 8.73 -4.93
CA LEU A 185 -0.55 10.17 -4.69
C LEU A 185 -0.98 10.53 -3.27
N ARG A 186 -2.01 9.85 -2.73
CA ARG A 186 -2.42 10.02 -1.33
C ARG A 186 -1.32 9.58 -0.37
N LEU A 187 -0.64 8.46 -0.64
CA LEU A 187 0.42 7.93 0.22
C LEU A 187 1.65 8.83 0.20
N LEU A 188 2.06 9.26 -0.99
CA LEU A 188 3.17 10.18 -1.18
C LEU A 188 2.91 11.51 -0.46
N SER A 189 1.70 12.07 -0.57
CA SER A 189 1.33 13.29 0.13
C SER A 189 1.35 13.13 1.65
N ARG A 190 0.78 12.04 2.20
CA ARG A 190 0.81 11.77 3.65
C ARG A 190 2.23 11.60 4.16
N LEU A 191 3.05 10.82 3.45
CA LEU A 191 4.46 10.61 3.80
C LEU A 191 5.23 11.93 3.76
N ALA A 192 5.13 12.70 2.68
CA ALA A 192 5.82 13.98 2.55
C ALA A 192 5.44 14.96 3.68
N PHE A 193 4.15 14.99 4.07
CA PHE A 193 3.71 15.81 5.21
C PHE A 193 4.28 15.29 6.54
N ALA A 194 4.21 13.99 6.82
CA ALA A 194 4.76 13.43 8.05
C ALA A 194 6.27 13.69 8.18
N LEU A 195 6.99 13.68 7.06
CA LEU A 195 8.40 14.02 6.98
C LEU A 195 8.69 15.51 7.15
N GLN A 196 7.69 16.38 7.32
CA GLN A 196 7.90 17.77 7.75
C GLN A 196 8.02 17.90 9.28
N ASP A 197 7.53 16.91 10.04
CA ASP A 197 7.65 16.88 11.49
C ASP A 197 9.11 16.67 11.91
N SER A 198 9.66 17.62 12.67
CA SER A 198 11.05 17.59 13.15
C SER A 198 11.33 16.41 14.09
N ARG A 199 10.32 15.92 14.83
CA ARG A 199 10.45 14.72 15.67
C ARG A 199 10.61 13.48 14.80
N VAL A 200 9.82 13.35 13.72
CA VAL A 200 9.96 12.24 12.78
C VAL A 200 11.36 12.25 12.17
N ARG A 201 11.83 13.39 11.67
CA ARG A 201 13.19 13.53 11.10
C ARG A 201 14.27 13.13 12.10
N ARG A 202 14.18 13.61 13.33
CA ARG A 202 15.17 13.31 14.38
C ARG A 202 15.23 11.81 14.69
N ILE A 203 14.07 11.17 14.83
CA ILE A 203 13.98 9.72 15.10
C ILE A 203 14.59 8.90 13.95
N LEU A 204 14.42 9.35 12.70
CA LEU A 204 15.06 8.72 11.53
C LEU A 204 16.58 8.94 11.51
N GLN A 205 17.05 10.16 11.81
CA GLN A 205 18.48 10.50 11.85
C GLN A 205 19.23 9.76 12.97
N ASP A 206 18.58 9.58 14.12
CA ASP A 206 19.13 8.86 15.27
C ASP A 206 19.04 7.33 15.11
N HIS A 207 18.51 6.82 13.99
CA HIS A 207 18.32 5.39 13.71
C HIS A 207 17.64 4.63 14.86
N ARG A 208 16.57 5.21 15.41
CA ARG A 208 15.86 4.67 16.58
C ARG A 208 15.16 3.35 16.28
N SER A 209 14.64 2.71 17.33
CA SER A 209 13.95 1.43 17.21
C SER A 209 12.71 1.53 16.32
N GLU A 210 12.34 0.41 15.70
CA GLU A 210 11.12 0.30 14.87
C GLU A 210 9.87 0.80 15.61
N LEU A 211 9.74 0.45 16.89
CA LEU A 211 8.61 0.89 17.71
C LEU A 211 8.56 2.41 17.88
N GLU A 212 9.71 3.06 18.09
CA GLU A 212 9.79 4.53 18.19
C GLU A 212 9.47 5.21 16.85
N ILE A 213 9.96 4.64 15.74
CA ILE A 213 9.67 5.13 14.38
C ILE A 213 8.16 5.06 14.11
N LEU A 214 7.54 3.89 14.31
CA LEU A 214 6.11 3.70 14.07
C LEU A 214 5.26 4.61 14.97
N ALA A 215 5.65 4.78 16.23
CA ALA A 215 4.97 5.70 17.14
C ALA A 215 5.07 7.17 16.67
N ALA A 216 6.22 7.58 16.13
CA ALA A 216 6.40 8.94 15.59
C ALA A 216 5.51 9.21 14.38
N PHE A 217 5.46 8.26 13.44
CA PHE A 217 4.59 8.36 12.26
C PHE A 217 3.11 8.37 12.64
N SER A 218 2.70 7.52 13.58
CA SER A 218 1.32 7.49 14.09
C SER A 218 0.89 8.85 14.66
N ARG A 219 1.77 9.49 15.45
CA ARG A 219 1.51 10.84 15.99
C ARG A 219 1.43 11.90 14.91
N ALA A 220 2.36 11.89 13.95
CA ALA A 220 2.37 12.84 12.85
C ALA A 220 1.09 12.74 11.99
N GLU A 221 0.54 11.53 11.83
CA GLU A 221 -0.73 11.32 11.13
C GLU A 221 -1.96 11.86 11.87
N SER A 222 -2.03 11.74 13.19
CA SER A 222 -3.17 12.27 13.97
C SER A 222 -3.30 13.80 13.82
N HIS A 223 -2.17 14.52 13.77
CA HIS A 223 -2.16 15.97 13.56
C HIS A 223 -2.66 16.38 12.16
N VAL A 224 -2.52 15.52 11.15
CA VAL A 224 -3.07 15.76 9.79
C VAL A 224 -4.60 15.71 9.79
N GLU A 225 -5.17 14.79 10.55
CA GLU A 225 -6.61 14.56 10.59
C GLU A 225 -7.33 15.67 11.37
N GLU A 226 -6.76 16.14 12.48
CA GLU A 226 -7.27 17.28 13.27
C GLU A 226 -7.22 18.61 12.47
N THR A 227 -6.16 18.84 11.70
CA THR A 227 -6.01 20.05 10.88
C THR A 227 -7.01 20.11 9.73
N LYS A 228 -7.40 18.97 9.16
CA LYS A 228 -8.44 18.90 8.11
C LYS A 228 -9.86 19.10 8.65
N ILE A 229 -10.15 18.55 9.83
CA ILE A 229 -11.47 18.72 10.46
C ILE A 229 -11.72 20.19 10.83
N SER A 230 -10.67 20.91 11.25
CA SER A 230 -10.77 22.34 11.58
C SER A 230 -10.84 23.28 10.37
N SER A 231 -10.31 22.89 9.21
CA SER A 231 -10.44 23.66 7.96
C SER A 231 -11.80 23.50 7.29
N ASP A 232 -12.39 22.30 7.31
CA ASP A 232 -13.69 22.03 6.68
C ASP A 232 -14.87 22.60 7.49
N GLY A 233 -14.69 22.81 8.81
CA GLY A 233 -15.70 23.42 9.69
C GLY A 233 -15.87 24.94 9.55
N LYS A 234 -14.97 25.65 8.87
CA LYS A 234 -15.03 27.12 8.70
C LYS A 234 -15.68 27.58 7.38
N GLY A 235 -16.07 26.66 6.50
CA GLY A 235 -16.59 26.97 5.16
C GLY A 235 -18.12 27.15 5.02
N SER A 236 -18.90 27.10 6.10
CA SER A 236 -20.37 27.17 6.03
C SER A 236 -20.97 28.20 6.99
N ARG A 237 -20.45 29.43 6.97
CA ARG A 237 -21.18 30.63 7.45
C ARG A 237 -20.74 31.85 6.62
N ALA A 238 -21.35 32.00 5.45
CA ALA A 238 -21.50 33.27 4.74
C ALA A 238 -22.79 33.18 3.92
#